data_AF-A0A8C9UIK4-F1
#
_entry.id   AF-A0A8C9UIK4-F1
#
_cell.length_a   1.000
_cell.length_b   1.000
_cell.length_c   1.000
_cell.angle_alpha   90.00
_cell.angle_beta   90.00
_cell.angle_gamma   90.00
#
_symmetry.space_group_name_H-M   'P 1'
#
loop_
_entity.id
_entity.type
_entity.pdbx_description
1 polymer ?
#
loop_
_entity_poly.entity_id
_entity_poly.type
_entity_poly.pdbx_seq_one_letter_code
_entity_poly.pdbx_strand_id
1 'polypeptide(L)'
;MCATVLKIFPVLAILAGHASGVVVTVPEKTVNVTTGGNATLLCTYTSSAPLGNFFIQWSFYSAKESQLHTIYYYSGGQSYSYGAFKNRITASTSPGNASITISNMQPSDTGSYTCEVFSPQGDAGQSQKSVIVNVLVKPSKPFCKVEGTPEKGHLIYLLCNCLEGLPRPTYHWYKVDENTLKPVTEQLDPNSGILFIGNLTTFETGYYRCIASNLLGNSTCELDLTAKHSDGGVVAGALIGAILAAAIICIIVWVLTKKAKNRKPTNNEMQEMVQKQSNADYVQVPNEENIPVTTVPSSNATNEYPSVDETGAPATPENDEKQEAEKEETA
;
A
#
# COMPACT_ATOMS: atom_id res chain seq x y z
N MET A 1 -2.35 -32.22 82.05
CA MET A 1 -3.17 -32.89 81.01
C MET A 1 -4.46 -32.09 80.87
N CYS A 2 -4.97 -31.65 79.73
CA CYS A 2 -4.53 -31.57 78.34
C CYS A 2 -5.63 -30.70 77.70
N ALA A 3 -5.39 -29.43 77.36
CA ALA A 3 -6.45 -28.55 76.88
C ALA A 3 -6.73 -28.84 75.40
N THR A 4 -7.89 -29.42 75.09
CA THR A 4 -8.31 -29.77 73.73
C THR A 4 -8.71 -28.53 72.95
N VAL A 5 -7.76 -27.95 72.21
CA VAL A 5 -8.02 -26.86 71.27
C VAL A 5 -8.80 -27.41 70.07
N LEU A 6 -10.10 -27.14 70.04
CA LEU A 6 -10.99 -27.54 68.95
C LEU A 6 -10.67 -26.70 67.69
N LYS A 7 -9.78 -27.22 66.83
CA LYS A 7 -9.40 -26.57 65.56
C LYS A 7 -10.55 -26.66 64.56
N ILE A 8 -11.40 -25.64 64.54
CA ILE A 8 -12.39 -25.42 63.48
C ILE A 8 -11.63 -24.95 62.24
N PHE A 9 -11.41 -25.85 61.28
CA PHE A 9 -10.95 -25.49 59.94
C PHE A 9 -12.15 -24.98 59.13
N PRO A 10 -12.11 -23.75 58.57
CA PRO A 10 -13.13 -23.32 57.63
C PRO A 10 -12.94 -24.11 56.33
N VAL A 11 -13.87 -25.02 56.03
CA VAL A 11 -13.96 -25.65 54.71
C VAL A 11 -14.42 -24.57 53.74
N LEU A 12 -13.48 -23.94 53.05
CA LEU A 12 -13.78 -23.02 51.96
C LEU A 12 -14.33 -23.83 50.79
N ALA A 13 -15.63 -24.06 50.79
CA ALA A 13 -16.34 -24.70 49.68
C ALA A 13 -16.20 -23.79 48.45
N ILE A 14 -15.34 -24.20 47.51
CA ILE A 14 -15.24 -23.57 46.20
C ILE A 14 -16.56 -23.88 45.48
N LEU A 15 -17.49 -22.92 45.55
CA LEU A 15 -18.68 -22.90 44.70
C LEU A 15 -18.20 -22.63 43.26
N ALA A 16 -17.74 -23.70 42.60
CA ALA A 16 -17.61 -23.76 41.16
C ALA A 16 -19.03 -23.72 40.57
N GLY A 17 -19.59 -22.51 40.51
CA GLY A 17 -20.83 -22.24 39.80
C GLY A 17 -20.69 -22.79 38.39
N HIS A 18 -21.58 -23.71 38.00
CA HIS A 18 -21.59 -24.24 36.65
C HIS A 18 -22.05 -23.12 35.72
N ALA A 19 -21.08 -22.42 35.13
CA ALA A 19 -21.32 -21.37 34.15
C ALA A 19 -22.08 -21.98 32.97
N SER A 20 -23.40 -21.77 32.97
CA SER A 20 -24.32 -22.44 32.06
C SER A 20 -24.34 -21.72 30.71
N GLY A 21 -23.23 -21.78 29.98
CA GLY A 21 -23.02 -21.08 28.71
C GLY A 21 -23.44 -21.85 27.46
N VAL A 22 -23.56 -21.12 26.35
CA VAL A 22 -23.39 -21.67 24.98
C VAL A 22 -21.89 -21.72 24.66
N VAL A 23 -21.47 -22.76 23.96
CA VAL A 23 -20.08 -22.91 23.49
C VAL A 23 -20.05 -23.14 21.98
N VAL A 24 -19.56 -22.16 21.24
CA VAL A 24 -19.29 -22.28 19.80
C VAL A 24 -17.95 -22.96 19.55
N THR A 25 -17.95 -23.98 18.69
CA THR A 25 -16.79 -24.73 18.24
C THR A 25 -16.67 -24.62 16.73
N VAL A 26 -15.51 -24.19 16.27
CA VAL A 26 -15.09 -24.15 14.86
C VAL A 26 -13.84 -25.03 14.76
N PRO A 27 -13.90 -26.19 14.07
CA PRO A 27 -12.78 -27.14 14.05
C PRO A 27 -11.62 -26.67 13.17
N GLU A 28 -11.91 -25.95 12.10
CA GLU A 28 -10.92 -25.47 11.12
C GLU A 28 -10.67 -23.97 11.30
N LYS A 29 -9.41 -23.60 11.57
CA LYS A 29 -9.03 -22.18 11.69
C LYS A 29 -8.88 -21.48 10.33
N THR A 30 -8.62 -22.26 9.27
CA THR A 30 -8.39 -21.76 7.92
C THR A 30 -9.03 -22.70 6.90
N VAL A 31 -9.83 -22.16 5.98
CA VAL A 31 -10.44 -22.86 4.85
C VAL A 31 -9.87 -22.29 3.55
N ASN A 32 -9.38 -23.16 2.67
CA ASN A 32 -8.91 -22.79 1.34
C ASN A 32 -9.89 -23.30 0.28
N VAL A 33 -10.31 -22.44 -0.64
CA VAL A 33 -11.29 -22.76 -1.70
C VAL A 33 -10.80 -22.14 -3.01
N THR A 34 -11.00 -22.77 -4.17
CA THR A 34 -10.72 -22.12 -5.45
C THR A 34 -11.84 -21.16 -5.85
N THR A 35 -11.51 -20.11 -6.62
CA THR A 35 -12.53 -19.21 -7.17
C THR A 35 -13.60 -19.96 -7.98
N GLY A 36 -14.86 -19.55 -7.83
CA GLY A 36 -16.04 -20.25 -8.37
C GLY A 36 -16.47 -21.49 -7.58
N GLY A 37 -15.64 -22.00 -6.66
CA GLY A 37 -15.96 -23.12 -5.79
C GLY A 37 -16.94 -22.76 -4.66
N ASN A 38 -17.29 -23.76 -3.86
CA ASN A 38 -18.14 -23.59 -2.68
C ASN A 38 -17.31 -23.82 -1.41
N ALA A 39 -17.40 -22.91 -0.44
CA ALA A 39 -16.74 -23.04 0.86
C ALA A 39 -17.76 -23.38 1.95
N THR A 40 -17.53 -24.45 2.71
CA THR A 40 -18.34 -24.78 3.89
C THR A 40 -17.59 -24.36 5.15
N LEU A 41 -18.18 -23.46 5.92
CA LEU A 41 -17.62 -22.92 7.15
C LEU A 41 -18.25 -23.68 8.32
N LEU A 42 -17.48 -24.61 8.89
CA LEU A 42 -17.95 -25.49 9.95
C LEU A 42 -18.06 -24.73 11.27
N CYS A 43 -19.27 -24.69 11.83
CA CYS A 43 -19.57 -24.15 13.14
C CYS A 43 -20.62 -25.01 13.83
N THR A 44 -20.30 -25.51 15.02
CA THR A 44 -21.24 -26.24 15.88
C THR A 44 -21.34 -25.54 17.23
N TYR A 45 -22.46 -25.68 17.91
CA TYR A 45 -22.66 -25.12 19.24
C TYR A 45 -23.30 -26.13 20.18
N THR A 46 -22.81 -26.16 21.41
CA THR A 46 -23.42 -26.90 22.52
C THR A 46 -23.96 -25.91 23.54
N SER A 47 -24.95 -26.35 24.31
CA SER A 47 -25.46 -25.61 25.45
C SER A 47 -25.67 -26.54 26.64
N SER A 48 -25.43 -25.99 27.82
CA SER A 48 -25.61 -26.63 29.12
C SER A 48 -27.08 -26.70 29.56
N ALA A 49 -27.96 -25.90 28.93
CA ALA A 49 -29.39 -25.88 29.16
C ALA A 49 -30.17 -25.88 27.83
N PRO A 50 -31.46 -26.28 27.80
CA PRO A 50 -32.29 -26.15 26.61
C PRO A 50 -32.37 -24.69 26.14
N LEU A 51 -31.98 -24.45 24.88
CA LEU A 51 -32.04 -23.12 24.29
C LEU A 51 -33.49 -22.79 23.91
N GLY A 52 -34.00 -21.70 24.49
CA GLY A 52 -35.28 -21.10 24.11
C GLY A 52 -35.14 -20.26 22.84
N ASN A 53 -35.43 -18.97 22.92
CA ASN A 53 -35.11 -18.05 21.83
C ASN A 53 -33.58 -17.89 21.76
N PHE A 54 -33.00 -18.19 20.61
CA PHE A 54 -31.59 -17.92 20.29
C PHE A 54 -31.48 -17.34 18.87
N PHE A 55 -30.34 -16.74 18.54
CA PHE A 55 -29.98 -16.41 17.17
C PHE A 55 -28.59 -16.93 16.80
N ILE A 56 -28.40 -17.16 15.50
CA ILE A 56 -27.11 -17.46 14.88
C ILE A 56 -26.80 -16.30 13.95
N GLN A 57 -25.60 -15.74 14.06
CA GLN A 57 -25.09 -14.70 13.18
C GLN A 57 -23.78 -15.17 12.56
N TRP A 58 -23.62 -14.91 11.25
CA TRP A 58 -22.30 -14.92 10.62
C TRP A 58 -21.95 -13.52 10.14
N SER A 59 -20.73 -13.11 10.47
CA SER A 59 -20.19 -11.80 10.11
C SER A 59 -18.87 -11.95 9.36
N PHE A 60 -18.66 -11.14 8.33
CA PHE A 60 -17.50 -11.14 7.46
C PHE A 60 -16.67 -9.87 7.64
N TYR A 61 -15.35 -10.02 7.67
CA TYR A 61 -14.37 -8.94 7.68
C TYR A 61 -13.36 -9.17 6.55
N SER A 62 -13.39 -8.29 5.53
CA SER A 62 -12.41 -8.30 4.44
C SER A 62 -11.12 -7.62 4.88
N ALA A 63 -9.96 -8.15 4.50
CA ALA A 63 -8.68 -7.46 4.77
C ALA A 63 -8.53 -6.12 4.01
N LYS A 64 -9.40 -5.84 3.03
CA LYS A 64 -9.44 -4.58 2.26
C LYS A 64 -10.37 -3.52 2.85
N GLU A 65 -11.22 -3.87 3.81
CA GLU A 65 -12.27 -3.01 4.37
C GLU A 65 -12.16 -2.95 5.89
N SER A 66 -12.39 -1.78 6.49
CA SER A 66 -12.29 -1.62 7.96
C SER A 66 -13.60 -1.92 8.71
N GLN A 67 -14.60 -2.50 8.04
CA GLN A 67 -15.94 -2.74 8.60
C GLN A 67 -16.26 -4.24 8.67
N LEU A 68 -16.90 -4.65 9.77
CA LEU A 68 -17.50 -5.96 9.94
C LEU A 68 -18.93 -5.94 9.37
N HIS A 69 -19.24 -6.86 8.46
CA HIS A 69 -20.55 -6.96 7.80
C HIS A 69 -21.28 -8.23 8.23
N THR A 70 -22.51 -8.12 8.74
CA THR A 70 -23.38 -9.29 8.93
C THR A 70 -23.76 -9.86 7.56
N ILE A 71 -23.42 -11.12 7.28
CA ILE A 71 -23.69 -11.79 6.00
C ILE A 71 -24.87 -12.77 6.08
N TYR A 72 -25.12 -13.33 7.25
CA TYR A 72 -26.22 -14.25 7.52
C TYR A 72 -26.73 -14.08 8.94
N TYR A 73 -28.06 -14.17 9.10
CA TYR A 73 -28.73 -14.11 10.39
C TYR A 73 -29.88 -15.11 10.44
N TYR A 74 -30.00 -15.85 11.54
CA TYR A 74 -31.10 -16.77 11.81
C TYR A 74 -31.70 -16.50 13.18
N SER A 75 -33.04 -16.42 13.23
CA SER A 75 -33.80 -16.29 14.48
C SER A 75 -35.23 -16.80 14.28
N GLY A 76 -35.79 -17.48 15.27
CA GLY A 76 -37.22 -17.89 15.27
C GLY A 76 -37.64 -18.76 14.08
N GLY A 77 -36.74 -19.60 13.54
CA GLY A 77 -37.01 -20.43 12.36
C GLY A 77 -36.87 -19.72 11.01
N GLN A 78 -36.58 -18.42 11.00
CA GLN A 78 -36.35 -17.63 9.79
C GLN A 78 -34.86 -17.35 9.59
N SER A 79 -34.42 -17.31 8.32
CA SER A 79 -33.03 -17.03 7.95
C SER A 79 -32.94 -15.97 6.85
N TYR A 80 -31.91 -15.14 6.94
CA TYR A 80 -31.68 -14.01 6.04
C TYR A 80 -30.20 -13.97 5.62
N SER A 81 -29.94 -13.59 4.36
CA SER A 81 -28.60 -13.38 3.81
C SER A 81 -28.48 -12.00 3.19
N TYR A 82 -27.33 -11.34 3.36
CA TYR A 82 -27.15 -9.91 3.11
C TYR A 82 -25.98 -9.60 2.16
N GLY A 83 -25.97 -8.37 1.64
CA GLY A 83 -24.89 -7.82 0.81
C GLY A 83 -24.54 -8.70 -0.39
N ALA A 84 -23.24 -8.79 -0.71
CA ALA A 84 -22.71 -9.61 -1.79
C ALA A 84 -22.86 -11.13 -1.57
N PHE A 85 -23.31 -11.57 -0.38
CA PHE A 85 -23.52 -12.98 -0.03
C PHE A 85 -25.00 -13.41 -0.17
N LYS A 86 -25.90 -12.46 -0.45
CA LYS A 86 -27.32 -12.74 -0.67
C LYS A 86 -27.49 -13.79 -1.78
N ASN A 87 -28.34 -14.79 -1.51
CA ASN A 87 -28.60 -15.95 -2.39
C ASN A 87 -27.39 -16.89 -2.61
N ARG A 88 -26.22 -16.65 -2.00
CA ARG A 88 -25.06 -17.56 -2.08
C ARG A 88 -24.90 -18.47 -0.87
N ILE A 89 -25.53 -18.12 0.26
CA ILE A 89 -25.44 -18.85 1.53
C ILE A 89 -26.55 -19.91 1.62
N THR A 90 -26.15 -21.15 1.95
CA THR A 90 -27.03 -22.23 2.42
C THR A 90 -26.61 -22.61 3.84
N ALA A 91 -27.53 -22.61 4.80
CA ALA A 91 -27.23 -22.94 6.19
C ALA A 91 -27.60 -24.38 6.55
N SER A 92 -26.91 -24.95 7.53
CA SER A 92 -27.29 -26.25 8.11
C SER A 92 -28.61 -26.15 8.88
N THR A 93 -29.47 -27.15 8.73
CA THR A 93 -30.75 -27.26 9.44
C THR A 93 -30.69 -28.22 10.64
N SER A 94 -29.55 -28.86 10.89
CA SER A 94 -29.39 -29.82 11.98
C SER A 94 -29.28 -29.10 13.34
N PRO A 95 -29.98 -29.57 14.39
CA PRO A 95 -29.83 -29.01 15.73
C PRO A 95 -28.38 -28.99 16.22
N GLY A 96 -27.95 -27.90 16.85
CA GLY A 96 -26.56 -27.72 17.32
C GLY A 96 -25.55 -27.41 16.20
N ASN A 97 -25.99 -27.26 14.95
CA ASN A 97 -25.14 -26.95 13.81
C ASN A 97 -25.46 -25.54 13.27
N ALA A 98 -24.47 -24.65 13.32
CA ALA A 98 -24.55 -23.28 12.82
C ALA A 98 -23.72 -23.09 11.52
N SER A 99 -23.26 -24.19 10.90
CA SER A 99 -22.42 -24.15 9.69
C SER A 99 -23.17 -23.55 8.51
N ILE A 100 -22.43 -22.84 7.66
CA ILE A 100 -22.93 -22.31 6.38
C ILE A 100 -22.05 -22.77 5.22
N THR A 101 -22.65 -23.01 4.06
CA THR A 101 -21.97 -23.17 2.78
C THR A 101 -22.20 -21.91 1.95
N ILE A 102 -21.11 -21.26 1.55
CA ILE A 102 -21.10 -20.11 0.64
C ILE A 102 -20.73 -20.61 -0.75
N SER A 103 -21.59 -20.36 -1.72
CA SER A 103 -21.42 -20.79 -3.11
C SER A 103 -20.78 -19.72 -4.00
N ASN A 104 -20.17 -20.16 -5.10
CA ASN A 104 -19.53 -19.31 -6.10
C ASN A 104 -18.57 -18.27 -5.49
N MET A 105 -17.57 -18.76 -4.76
CA MET A 105 -16.60 -17.94 -4.01
C MET A 105 -15.77 -17.05 -4.93
N GLN A 106 -15.71 -15.75 -4.61
CA GLN A 106 -14.98 -14.73 -5.37
C GLN A 106 -13.68 -14.33 -4.66
N PRO A 107 -12.64 -13.81 -5.35
CA PRO A 107 -11.41 -13.34 -4.69
C PRO A 107 -11.67 -12.31 -3.57
N SER A 108 -12.72 -11.49 -3.72
CA SER A 108 -13.21 -10.51 -2.74
C SER A 108 -13.77 -11.14 -1.45
N ASP A 109 -14.22 -12.39 -1.50
CA ASP A 109 -14.74 -13.14 -0.34
C ASP A 109 -13.61 -13.65 0.59
N THR A 110 -12.34 -13.38 0.26
CA THR A 110 -11.19 -13.69 1.13
C THR A 110 -11.21 -12.79 2.37
N GLY A 111 -11.21 -13.39 3.56
CA GLY A 111 -11.27 -12.64 4.82
C GLY A 111 -11.54 -13.51 6.05
N SER A 112 -11.89 -12.88 7.16
CA SER A 112 -12.26 -13.54 8.41
C SER A 112 -13.78 -13.64 8.51
N TYR A 113 -14.28 -14.83 8.87
CA TYR A 113 -15.69 -15.11 9.06
C TYR A 113 -15.93 -15.55 10.50
N THR A 114 -16.77 -14.81 11.23
CA THR A 114 -17.10 -15.10 12.62
C THR A 114 -18.48 -15.72 12.72
N CYS A 115 -18.55 -16.93 13.26
CA CYS A 115 -19.78 -17.58 13.69
C CYS A 115 -20.07 -17.16 15.14
N GLU A 116 -21.28 -16.67 15.38
CA GLU A 116 -21.77 -16.23 16.68
C GLU A 116 -23.11 -16.91 16.99
N VAL A 117 -23.25 -17.41 18.22
CA VAL A 117 -24.50 -17.94 18.74
C VAL A 117 -24.80 -17.26 20.08
N PHE A 118 -26.02 -16.72 20.19
CA PHE A 118 -26.44 -15.92 21.34
C PHE A 118 -27.83 -16.35 21.83
N SER A 119 -27.98 -16.50 23.14
CA SER A 119 -29.25 -16.76 23.82
C SER A 119 -29.57 -15.60 24.77
N PRO A 120 -30.61 -14.77 24.52
CA PRO A 120 -31.06 -13.76 25.47
C PRO A 120 -31.66 -14.32 26.77
N GLN A 121 -31.88 -15.63 26.90
CA GLN A 121 -32.56 -16.24 28.04
C GLN A 121 -31.66 -17.23 28.78
N GLY A 122 -31.63 -17.11 30.12
CA GLY A 122 -30.77 -17.86 31.04
C GLY A 122 -29.34 -17.30 31.12
N ASP A 123 -28.51 -17.87 32.00
CA ASP A 123 -27.07 -17.54 32.12
C ASP A 123 -26.22 -17.99 30.89
N ALA A 124 -26.91 -18.34 29.81
CA ALA A 124 -26.40 -18.82 28.52
C ALA A 124 -25.74 -17.69 27.71
N GLY A 125 -24.51 -17.35 28.11
CA GLY A 125 -23.73 -16.27 27.50
C GLY A 125 -23.48 -16.41 26.00
N GLN A 126 -23.18 -15.26 25.39
CA GLN A 126 -22.73 -15.09 24.01
C GLN A 126 -21.45 -15.90 23.74
N SER A 127 -21.40 -16.61 22.61
CA SER A 127 -20.21 -17.36 22.20
C SER A 127 -19.94 -17.19 20.71
N GLN A 128 -18.67 -16.94 20.36
CA GLN A 128 -18.25 -16.73 18.98
C GLN A 128 -16.88 -17.32 18.68
N LYS A 129 -16.66 -17.74 17.43
CA LYS A 129 -15.37 -18.18 16.88
C LYS A 129 -15.24 -17.75 15.43
N SER A 130 -14.00 -17.52 14.99
CA SER A 130 -13.69 -17.09 13.63
C SER A 130 -12.89 -18.13 12.85
N VAL A 131 -13.10 -18.17 11.54
CA VAL A 131 -12.36 -18.93 10.54
C VAL A 131 -11.84 -17.99 9.46
N ILE A 132 -10.60 -18.17 9.03
CA ILE A 132 -10.02 -17.43 7.89
C ILE A 132 -10.33 -18.20 6.61
N VAL A 133 -10.83 -17.51 5.59
CA VAL A 133 -11.12 -18.12 4.28
C VAL A 133 -10.23 -17.48 3.22
N ASN A 134 -9.48 -18.32 2.49
CA ASN A 134 -8.66 -17.90 1.36
C ASN A 134 -9.30 -18.39 0.05
N VAL A 135 -9.70 -17.46 -0.82
CA VAL A 135 -10.16 -17.81 -2.16
C VAL A 135 -8.97 -17.81 -3.11
N LEU A 136 -8.47 -19.01 -3.37
CA LEU A 136 -7.32 -19.27 -4.21
C LEU A 136 -7.66 -19.00 -5.68
N VAL A 137 -6.78 -18.27 -6.36
CA VAL A 137 -6.91 -17.90 -7.77
C VAL A 137 -5.54 -17.99 -8.45
N LYS A 138 -5.52 -18.54 -9.67
CA LYS A 138 -4.31 -18.56 -10.51
C LYS A 138 -3.81 -17.12 -10.75
N PRO A 139 -2.55 -16.90 -11.13
CA PRO A 139 -2.08 -15.56 -11.44
C PRO A 139 -2.93 -14.94 -12.55
N SER A 140 -3.43 -13.72 -12.34
CA SER A 140 -4.03 -12.89 -13.39
C SER A 140 -3.04 -12.65 -14.53
N LYS A 141 -3.49 -12.12 -15.69
CA LYS A 141 -2.56 -11.74 -16.75
C LYS A 141 -1.59 -10.67 -16.20
N PRO A 142 -0.27 -10.94 -16.13
CA PRO A 142 0.66 -9.97 -15.58
C PRO A 142 0.77 -8.74 -16.48
N PHE A 143 1.05 -7.60 -15.85
CA PHE A 143 1.47 -6.39 -16.52
C PHE A 143 3.00 -6.39 -16.56
N CYS A 144 3.57 -6.20 -17.75
CA CYS A 144 5.01 -6.07 -17.96
C CYS A 144 5.33 -4.60 -18.27
N LYS A 145 6.41 -4.07 -17.68
CA LYS A 145 6.87 -2.69 -17.91
C LYS A 145 8.39 -2.61 -17.96
N VAL A 146 8.93 -1.72 -18.79
CA VAL A 146 10.33 -1.27 -18.75
C VAL A 146 10.43 0.03 -17.94
N GLU A 147 11.40 0.14 -17.05
CA GLU A 147 11.81 1.39 -16.40
C GLU A 147 13.29 1.67 -16.64
N GLY A 148 13.64 2.94 -16.83
CA GLY A 148 14.93 3.38 -17.35
C GLY A 148 14.92 3.58 -18.87
N THR A 149 16.02 4.09 -19.41
CA THR A 149 16.17 4.33 -20.86
C THR A 149 16.66 3.05 -21.54
N PRO A 150 15.92 2.44 -22.49
CA PRO A 150 16.35 1.24 -23.22
C PRO A 150 17.37 1.59 -24.32
N GLU A 151 18.47 2.23 -23.93
CA GLU A 151 19.58 2.63 -24.80
C GLU A 151 20.88 1.94 -24.39
N LYS A 152 21.82 1.85 -25.32
CA LYS A 152 23.06 1.09 -25.07
C LYS A 152 23.85 1.66 -23.90
N GLY A 153 24.40 0.77 -23.08
CA GLY A 153 25.17 1.15 -21.89
C GLY A 153 24.35 1.72 -20.73
N HIS A 154 23.02 1.80 -20.87
CA HIS A 154 22.14 2.20 -19.79
C HIS A 154 21.63 0.97 -19.01
N LEU A 155 21.23 1.26 -17.78
CA LEU A 155 20.64 0.33 -16.83
C LEU A 155 19.12 0.41 -16.94
N ILE A 156 18.45 -0.73 -17.05
CA ILE A 156 16.99 -0.84 -17.08
C ILE A 156 16.47 -1.89 -16.09
N TYR A 157 15.21 -1.72 -15.72
CA TYR A 157 14.44 -2.69 -14.94
C TYR A 157 13.29 -3.22 -15.78
N LEU A 158 13.12 -4.54 -15.81
CA LEU A 158 11.92 -5.19 -16.34
C LEU A 158 11.05 -5.61 -15.17
N LEU A 159 9.88 -4.98 -15.04
CA LEU A 159 8.91 -5.25 -13.99
C LEU A 159 7.82 -6.17 -14.53
N CYS A 160 7.44 -7.18 -13.74
CA CYS A 160 6.32 -8.06 -14.03
C CYS A 160 5.46 -8.25 -12.79
N ASN A 161 4.20 -7.81 -12.84
CA ASN A 161 3.30 -7.89 -11.69
C ASN A 161 1.89 -8.35 -12.06
N CYS A 162 1.32 -9.24 -11.26
CA CYS A 162 -0.09 -9.63 -11.33
C CYS A 162 -0.95 -8.74 -10.42
N LEU A 163 -2.16 -8.38 -10.85
CA LEU A 163 -3.14 -7.69 -10.00
C LEU A 163 -3.79 -8.66 -9.00
N GLU A 164 -4.05 -9.89 -9.44
CA GLU A 164 -4.58 -10.99 -8.63
C GLU A 164 -3.71 -12.24 -8.75
N GLY A 165 -3.68 -13.03 -7.68
CA GLY A 165 -2.96 -14.30 -7.59
C GLY A 165 -2.83 -14.72 -6.13
N LEU A 166 -3.52 -15.80 -5.74
CA LEU A 166 -3.45 -16.35 -4.38
C LEU A 166 -3.34 -17.89 -4.46
N PRO A 167 -2.26 -18.52 -3.95
CA PRO A 167 -1.10 -17.91 -3.28
C PRO A 167 -0.34 -16.91 -4.16
N ARG A 168 0.43 -16.02 -3.51
CA ARG A 168 1.20 -14.96 -4.19
C ARG A 168 2.07 -15.59 -5.29
N PRO A 169 2.03 -15.10 -6.55
CA PRO A 169 2.83 -15.68 -7.63
C PRO A 169 4.33 -15.49 -7.40
N THR A 170 5.12 -16.45 -7.90
CA THR A 170 6.54 -16.25 -8.19
C THR A 170 6.72 -15.91 -9.67
N TYR A 171 7.79 -15.21 -10.00
CA TYR A 171 8.03 -14.64 -11.32
C TYR A 171 9.36 -15.13 -11.90
N HIS A 172 9.34 -15.51 -13.18
CA HIS A 172 10.51 -16.00 -13.90
C HIS A 172 10.58 -15.31 -15.25
N TRP A 173 11.75 -14.78 -15.59
CA TRP A 173 11.99 -14.13 -16.88
C TRP A 173 12.76 -15.04 -17.84
N TYR A 174 12.40 -14.93 -19.11
CA TYR A 174 13.02 -15.67 -20.21
C TYR A 174 13.28 -14.73 -21.38
N LYS A 175 14.44 -14.85 -22.02
CA LYS A 175 14.66 -14.27 -23.35
C LYS A 175 14.07 -15.23 -24.39
N VAL A 176 13.28 -14.70 -25.33
CA VAL A 176 12.70 -15.44 -26.45
C VAL A 176 13.66 -15.38 -27.62
N ASP A 177 14.08 -16.53 -28.14
CA ASP A 177 15.09 -16.64 -29.19
C ASP A 177 14.74 -17.79 -30.15
N GLU A 178 14.29 -17.45 -31.36
CA GLU A 178 13.91 -18.38 -32.45
C GLU A 178 13.15 -19.65 -31.98
N ASN A 179 12.08 -19.43 -31.19
CA ASN A 179 11.20 -20.44 -30.55
C ASN A 179 11.75 -21.13 -29.28
N THR A 180 12.94 -20.78 -28.80
CA THR A 180 13.46 -21.21 -27.50
C THR A 180 13.19 -20.16 -26.41
N LEU A 181 13.02 -20.63 -25.17
CA LEU A 181 12.97 -19.77 -23.97
C LEU A 181 14.24 -19.98 -23.17
N LYS A 182 15.14 -19.00 -23.20
CA LYS A 182 16.39 -19.00 -22.43
C LYS A 182 16.14 -18.32 -21.08
N PRO A 183 16.23 -19.02 -19.95
CA PRO A 183 15.94 -18.42 -18.64
C PRO A 183 16.94 -17.30 -18.32
N VAL A 184 16.44 -16.22 -17.74
CA VAL A 184 17.25 -15.09 -17.26
C VAL A 184 17.15 -15.06 -15.74
N THR A 185 18.15 -15.65 -15.08
CA THR A 185 18.19 -15.87 -13.63
C THR A 185 19.14 -14.92 -12.90
N GLU A 186 20.06 -14.29 -13.61
CA GLU A 186 20.97 -13.31 -13.05
C GLU A 186 20.20 -12.04 -12.66
N GLN A 187 20.42 -11.55 -11.44
CA GLN A 187 19.89 -10.25 -10.95
C GLN A 187 18.34 -10.15 -10.99
N LEU A 188 17.65 -11.29 -10.86
CA LEU A 188 16.20 -11.42 -10.69
C LEU A 188 15.85 -11.65 -9.21
N ASP A 189 14.84 -10.92 -8.69
CA ASP A 189 14.09 -11.33 -7.50
C ASP A 189 12.75 -12.00 -7.91
N PRO A 190 12.59 -13.32 -7.71
CA PRO A 190 11.36 -14.04 -8.08
C PRO A 190 10.11 -13.62 -7.30
N ASN A 191 10.22 -12.86 -6.20
CA ASN A 191 9.08 -12.45 -5.38
C ASN A 191 8.50 -11.10 -5.81
N SER A 192 9.34 -10.15 -6.22
CA SER A 192 8.92 -8.86 -6.80
C SER A 192 8.67 -8.93 -8.31
N GLY A 193 9.29 -9.90 -9.01
CA GLY A 193 9.22 -10.00 -10.47
C GLY A 193 10.05 -8.95 -11.20
N ILE A 194 10.96 -8.29 -10.50
CA ILE A 194 11.90 -7.32 -11.05
C ILE A 194 13.15 -8.05 -11.53
N LEU A 195 13.44 -7.92 -12.83
CA LEU A 195 14.71 -8.28 -13.43
C LEU A 195 15.51 -7.01 -13.71
N PHE A 196 16.72 -6.95 -13.18
CA PHE A 196 17.68 -5.87 -13.45
C PHE A 196 18.55 -6.23 -14.67
N ILE A 197 18.83 -5.25 -15.53
CA ILE A 197 19.74 -5.39 -16.68
C ILE A 197 20.70 -4.20 -16.66
N GLY A 198 21.98 -4.47 -16.37
CA GLY A 198 22.95 -3.43 -16.00
C GLY A 198 23.69 -2.72 -17.14
N ASN A 199 23.81 -3.34 -18.32
CA ASN A 199 24.53 -2.75 -19.47
C ASN A 199 23.93 -3.26 -20.78
N LEU A 200 22.90 -2.56 -21.26
CA LEU A 200 22.15 -2.94 -22.46
C LEU A 200 23.05 -3.02 -23.71
N THR A 201 23.64 -4.19 -23.97
CA THR A 201 24.41 -4.42 -25.20
C THR A 201 23.50 -4.86 -26.35
N THR A 202 24.04 -4.98 -27.56
CA THR A 202 23.33 -5.60 -28.70
C THR A 202 22.89 -7.04 -28.45
N PHE A 203 23.38 -7.67 -27.39
CA PHE A 203 22.98 -9.02 -26.98
C PHE A 203 21.80 -9.05 -26.00
N GLU A 204 21.36 -7.89 -25.48
CA GLU A 204 20.24 -7.77 -24.53
C GLU A 204 19.00 -7.11 -25.14
N THR A 205 19.13 -6.48 -26.31
CA THR A 205 17.94 -6.17 -27.14
C THR A 205 17.29 -7.46 -27.65
N GLY A 206 15.98 -7.59 -27.51
CA GLY A 206 15.21 -8.75 -27.95
C GLY A 206 13.82 -8.84 -27.29
N TYR A 207 13.12 -9.94 -27.53
CA TYR A 207 11.86 -10.25 -26.84
C TYR A 207 12.12 -10.92 -25.49
N TYR A 208 11.43 -10.45 -24.46
CA TYR A 208 11.45 -11.00 -23.11
C TYR A 208 10.05 -11.47 -22.73
N ARG A 209 9.94 -12.63 -22.07
CA ARG A 209 8.70 -13.18 -21.56
C ARG A 209 8.82 -13.38 -20.05
N CYS A 210 7.91 -12.76 -19.30
CA CYS A 210 7.69 -13.08 -17.90
C CYS A 210 6.67 -14.22 -17.79
N ILE A 211 6.93 -15.17 -16.89
CA ILE A 211 5.99 -16.18 -16.43
C ILE A 211 5.74 -15.97 -14.94
N ALA A 212 4.51 -15.60 -14.59
CA ALA A 212 4.01 -15.58 -13.22
C ALA A 212 3.33 -16.91 -12.90
N SER A 213 3.67 -17.56 -11.80
CA SER A 213 3.19 -18.90 -11.45
C SER A 213 2.80 -19.04 -9.97
N ASN A 214 1.74 -19.82 -9.70
CA ASN A 214 1.43 -20.36 -8.38
C ASN A 214 0.90 -21.80 -8.51
N LEU A 215 0.48 -22.43 -7.41
CA LEU A 215 0.01 -23.83 -7.42
C LEU A 215 -1.23 -24.10 -8.31
N LEU A 216 -1.96 -23.06 -8.73
CA LEU A 216 -3.13 -23.17 -9.62
C LEU A 216 -2.80 -22.94 -11.10
N GLY A 217 -1.53 -22.68 -11.44
CA GLY A 217 -1.05 -22.51 -12.81
C GLY A 217 -0.29 -21.21 -13.04
N ASN A 218 -0.20 -20.82 -14.30
CA ASN A 218 0.63 -19.70 -14.75
C ASN A 218 -0.12 -18.72 -15.68
N SER A 219 0.45 -17.52 -15.79
CA SER A 219 0.07 -16.48 -16.75
C SER A 219 1.33 -15.74 -17.21
N THR A 220 1.31 -15.20 -18.43
CA THR A 220 2.50 -14.62 -19.07
C THR A 220 2.26 -13.22 -19.63
N CYS A 221 3.32 -12.42 -19.67
CA CYS A 221 3.39 -11.18 -20.45
C CYS A 221 4.74 -11.09 -21.17
N GLU A 222 4.79 -10.23 -22.18
CA GLU A 222 5.93 -10.09 -23.08
C GLU A 222 6.33 -8.62 -23.22
N LEU A 223 7.62 -8.37 -23.41
CA LEU A 223 8.22 -7.08 -23.70
C LEU A 223 9.09 -7.20 -24.95
N ASP A 224 9.02 -6.18 -25.80
CA ASP A 224 9.91 -6.02 -26.94
C ASP A 224 10.90 -4.90 -26.62
N LEU A 225 12.17 -5.25 -26.37
CA LEU A 225 13.26 -4.29 -26.15
C LEU A 225 13.93 -3.84 -27.47
N THR A 226 13.42 -4.27 -28.63
CA THR A 226 13.87 -3.79 -29.95
C THR A 226 13.04 -2.61 -30.44
N ALA A 227 11.77 -2.56 -30.05
CA ALA A 227 10.93 -1.38 -30.23
C ALA A 227 11.53 -0.21 -29.42
N LYS A 228 11.96 0.85 -30.11
CA LYS A 228 12.23 2.13 -29.43
C LYS A 228 10.95 2.58 -28.75
N HIS A 229 10.87 2.46 -27.43
CA HIS A 229 9.81 3.08 -26.63
C HIS A 229 9.90 4.59 -26.83
N SER A 230 9.11 5.08 -27.77
CA SER A 230 9.14 6.46 -28.19
C SER A 230 8.35 7.30 -27.20
N ASP A 231 9.01 8.32 -26.63
CA ASP A 231 8.36 9.48 -26.00
C ASP A 231 7.60 10.34 -27.03
N GLY A 232 7.02 9.73 -28.07
CA GLY A 232 6.36 10.38 -29.20
C GLY A 232 5.19 11.25 -28.77
N GLY A 233 4.55 10.96 -27.64
CA GLY A 233 3.56 11.83 -27.01
C GLY A 233 4.15 13.16 -26.53
N VAL A 234 5.37 13.13 -25.96
CA VAL A 234 6.08 14.34 -25.49
C VAL A 234 6.61 15.14 -26.68
N VAL A 235 7.18 14.47 -27.69
CA VAL A 235 7.69 15.13 -28.91
C VAL A 235 6.56 15.75 -29.74
N ALA A 236 5.44 15.04 -29.93
CA ALA A 236 4.26 15.59 -30.60
C ALA A 236 3.64 16.75 -29.79
N GLY A 237 3.52 16.60 -28.47
CA GLY A 237 3.01 17.66 -27.59
C GLY A 237 3.86 18.94 -27.63
N ALA A 238 5.19 18.80 -27.60
CA ALA A 238 6.11 19.93 -27.70
C ALA A 238 6.02 20.66 -29.04
N LEU A 239 5.95 19.92 -30.16
CA LEU A 239 5.79 20.51 -31.50
C LEU A 239 4.45 21.24 -31.65
N ILE A 240 3.34 20.61 -31.25
CA ILE A 240 2.01 21.21 -31.31
C ILE A 240 1.94 22.46 -30.41
N GLY A 241 2.47 22.38 -29.19
CA GLY A 241 2.55 23.51 -28.26
C GLY A 241 3.36 24.69 -28.81
N ALA A 242 4.53 24.43 -29.41
CA ALA A 242 5.36 25.46 -30.03
C ALA A 242 4.67 26.13 -31.24
N ILE A 243 4.00 25.35 -32.10
CA ILE A 243 3.25 25.87 -33.25
C ILE A 243 2.08 26.76 -32.80
N LEU A 244 1.33 26.32 -31.79
CA LEU A 244 0.23 27.11 -31.22
C LEU A 244 0.72 28.41 -30.57
N ALA A 245 1.82 28.35 -29.79
CA ALA A 245 2.42 29.53 -29.20
C ALA A 245 2.90 30.54 -30.26
N ALA A 246 3.57 30.07 -31.33
CA ALA A 246 4.00 30.91 -32.44
C ALA A 246 2.80 31.59 -33.15
N ALA A 247 1.73 30.83 -33.42
CA ALA A 247 0.52 31.37 -34.05
C ALA A 247 -0.14 32.47 -33.19
N ILE A 248 -0.22 32.26 -31.87
CA ILE A 248 -0.75 33.26 -30.92
C ILE A 248 0.11 34.53 -30.93
N ILE A 249 1.44 34.41 -30.91
CA ILE A 249 2.37 35.55 -30.99
C ILE A 249 2.16 36.33 -32.31
N CYS A 250 2.06 35.63 -33.45
CA CYS A 250 1.79 36.28 -34.74
C CYS A 250 0.45 37.04 -34.75
N ILE A 251 -0.61 36.48 -34.16
CA ILE A 251 -1.91 37.15 -34.03
C ILE A 251 -1.81 38.40 -33.15
N ILE A 252 -1.10 38.33 -32.01
CA ILE A 252 -0.88 39.49 -31.13
C ILE A 252 -0.12 40.60 -31.86
N VAL A 253 0.98 40.28 -32.54
CA VAL A 253 1.75 41.24 -33.33
C VAL A 253 0.90 41.87 -34.45
N TRP A 254 0.07 41.09 -35.14
CA TRP A 254 -0.85 41.59 -36.15
C TRP A 254 -1.92 42.53 -35.57
N VAL A 255 -2.49 42.21 -34.40
CA VAL A 255 -3.44 43.08 -33.70
C VAL A 255 -2.79 44.39 -33.23
N LEU A 256 -1.56 44.33 -32.70
CA LEU A 256 -0.81 45.51 -32.25
C LEU A 256 -0.44 46.43 -33.42
N THR A 257 0.09 45.87 -34.51
CA THR A 257 0.43 46.65 -35.72
C THR A 257 -0.81 47.24 -36.40
N LYS A 258 -1.94 46.52 -36.43
CA LYS A 258 -3.24 47.04 -36.91
C LYS A 258 -3.80 48.15 -36.01
N LYS A 259 -3.67 48.03 -34.68
CA LYS A 259 -4.03 49.11 -33.73
C LYS A 259 -3.14 50.34 -33.90
N ALA A 260 -1.84 50.15 -34.12
CA ALA A 260 -0.90 51.26 -34.38
C ALA A 260 -1.25 51.99 -35.69
N LYS A 261 -1.49 51.26 -36.79
CA LYS A 261 -1.90 51.84 -38.08
C LYS A 261 -3.23 52.59 -38.04
N ASN A 262 -4.12 52.23 -37.11
CA ASN A 262 -5.42 52.91 -36.91
C ASN A 262 -5.38 54.07 -35.90
N ARG A 263 -4.26 54.30 -35.19
CA ARG A 263 -4.07 55.52 -34.38
C ARG A 263 -3.42 56.61 -35.24
N LYS A 264 -4.20 57.64 -35.59
CA LYS A 264 -3.63 58.90 -36.09
C LYS A 264 -2.70 59.50 -35.03
N PRO A 265 -1.53 60.08 -35.40
CA PRO A 265 -0.73 60.86 -34.47
C PRO A 265 -1.47 62.17 -34.14
N THR A 266 -1.63 62.46 -32.85
CA THR A 266 -2.08 63.77 -32.38
C THR A 266 -0.85 64.65 -32.19
N ASN A 267 -0.62 65.58 -33.11
CA ASN A 267 0.34 66.67 -32.88
C ASN A 267 -0.30 67.67 -31.91
N ASN A 268 0.40 67.99 -30.82
CA ASN A 268 0.23 69.25 -30.11
C ASN A 268 1.51 70.05 -30.31
N GLU A 269 1.36 71.29 -30.79
CA GLU A 269 2.47 72.14 -31.20
C GLU A 269 3.19 72.78 -30.02
N MET A 270 4.46 73.09 -30.23
CA MET A 270 5.38 73.69 -29.27
C MET A 270 5.32 75.22 -29.36
N GLN A 271 5.04 75.92 -28.26
CA GLN A 271 5.25 77.36 -28.19
C GLN A 271 6.69 77.68 -27.79
N GLU A 272 7.35 78.48 -28.62
CA GLU A 272 8.70 78.99 -28.41
C GLU A 272 8.68 80.31 -27.62
N MET A 273 9.63 80.50 -26.70
CA MET A 273 9.99 81.81 -26.13
C MET A 273 11.51 81.93 -26.05
N VAL A 274 12.03 83.12 -26.36
CA VAL A 274 13.41 83.36 -26.77
C VAL A 274 14.25 84.08 -25.71
N GLN A 275 15.56 83.73 -25.65
CA GLN A 275 16.67 84.38 -24.92
C GLN A 275 16.65 84.26 -23.37
N LYS A 276 17.80 84.18 -22.68
CA LYS A 276 19.05 84.95 -22.88
C LYS A 276 20.33 84.24 -22.38
N GLN A 277 21.48 84.62 -22.93
CA GLN A 277 22.84 84.15 -22.61
C GLN A 277 23.38 84.68 -21.27
N SER A 278 24.15 83.86 -20.52
CA SER A 278 25.33 84.33 -19.75
C SER A 278 26.27 83.18 -19.35
N ASN A 279 27.57 83.32 -19.67
CA ASN A 279 28.65 82.56 -19.02
C ASN A 279 28.94 83.16 -17.63
N ALA A 280 29.31 82.32 -16.66
CA ALA A 280 30.26 82.66 -15.59
C ALA A 280 30.79 81.37 -14.93
N ASP A 281 31.92 81.48 -14.23
CA ASP A 281 32.77 80.37 -13.76
C ASP A 281 33.10 80.53 -12.25
N TYR A 282 33.72 79.53 -11.63
CA TYR A 282 34.34 79.48 -10.28
C TYR A 282 33.53 79.34 -8.95
N VAL A 283 33.57 78.12 -8.38
CA VAL A 283 34.19 77.69 -7.08
C VAL A 283 33.93 78.45 -5.73
N GLN A 284 33.29 77.80 -4.72
CA GLN A 284 33.72 77.57 -3.29
C GLN A 284 32.58 77.21 -2.27
N VAL A 285 32.97 76.84 -1.03
CA VAL A 285 32.32 76.02 0.03
C VAL A 285 32.87 76.53 1.40
N PRO A 286 32.15 76.63 2.57
CA PRO A 286 31.37 75.57 3.27
C PRO A 286 30.15 75.98 4.17
N ASN A 287 29.63 75.01 4.95
CA ASN A 287 28.95 75.06 6.29
C ASN A 287 27.47 75.51 6.46
N GLU A 288 26.56 74.75 7.10
CA GLU A 288 26.39 74.30 8.54
C GLU A 288 25.46 75.31 9.29
N GLU A 289 24.51 75.01 10.18
CA GLU A 289 24.22 73.87 11.09
C GLU A 289 22.71 73.85 11.49
N ASN A 290 22.16 72.70 11.94
CA ASN A 290 21.31 72.58 13.16
C ASN A 290 20.65 71.19 13.32
N ILE A 291 20.86 70.56 14.48
CA ILE A 291 20.13 69.39 15.01
C ILE A 291 19.50 69.79 16.37
N PRO A 292 18.53 69.06 16.95
CA PRO A 292 18.91 68.04 17.95
C PRO A 292 18.09 66.71 17.88
N VAL A 293 18.73 65.53 17.89
CA VAL A 293 19.00 64.57 19.01
C VAL A 293 17.72 64.14 19.77
N THR A 294 17.40 62.88 20.15
CA THR A 294 18.17 61.71 20.67
C THR A 294 17.23 60.47 20.59
N THR A 295 17.58 59.17 20.47
CA THR A 295 18.60 58.32 21.14
C THR A 295 18.99 57.07 20.32
N VAL A 296 20.17 56.52 20.65
CA VAL A 296 20.66 55.18 20.26
C VAL A 296 20.94 54.39 21.56
N PRO A 297 21.10 53.05 21.53
CA PRO A 297 22.48 52.56 21.60
C PRO A 297 22.79 51.39 20.64
N SER A 298 24.09 51.16 20.46
CA SER A 298 24.71 50.25 19.50
C SER A 298 25.29 49.01 20.19
N SER A 299 25.38 47.89 19.47
CA SER A 299 26.55 47.01 19.56
C SER A 299 26.79 46.19 18.29
N ASN A 300 28.00 46.32 17.75
CA ASN A 300 28.65 45.33 16.89
C ASN A 300 29.27 44.24 17.79
N ALA A 301 29.30 42.99 17.33
CA ALA A 301 30.42 42.07 17.63
C ALA A 301 30.47 40.88 16.65
N THR A 302 31.69 40.55 16.26
CA THR A 302 32.10 39.44 15.39
C THR A 302 32.39 38.18 16.25
N ASN A 303 32.90 37.11 15.61
CA ASN A 303 33.58 35.94 16.21
C ASN A 303 32.66 34.86 16.82
N GLU A 304 33.02 33.58 16.94
CA GLU A 304 34.07 32.74 16.32
C GLU A 304 33.65 31.25 16.47
N TYR A 305 34.34 30.32 15.81
CA TYR A 305 34.24 28.89 16.13
C TYR A 305 34.81 28.63 17.54
N PRO A 306 34.37 27.57 18.24
CA PRO A 306 35.36 26.52 18.49
C PRO A 306 34.81 25.08 18.37
N SER A 307 35.67 24.22 17.85
CA SER A 307 35.67 22.77 18.07
C SER A 307 36.38 22.45 19.40
N VAL A 308 36.07 21.31 20.03
CA VAL A 308 37.04 20.28 20.50
C VAL A 308 36.36 19.21 21.40
N ASP A 309 36.54 17.96 20.97
CA ASP A 309 36.67 16.65 21.66
C ASP A 309 35.69 16.03 22.69
N GLU A 310 35.59 14.70 22.52
CA GLU A 310 35.53 13.57 23.47
C GLU A 310 34.59 13.63 24.70
N THR A 311 33.92 12.54 25.13
CA THR A 311 34.25 11.10 25.05
C THR A 311 32.97 10.25 25.22
N GLY A 312 33.03 8.93 24.94
CA GLY A 312 32.12 7.96 25.58
C GLY A 312 31.44 6.94 24.67
N ALA A 313 32.13 5.83 24.39
CA ALA A 313 31.49 4.61 23.88
C ALA A 313 30.90 3.77 25.03
N PRO A 314 29.85 2.96 24.78
CA PRO A 314 29.59 1.75 25.54
C PRO A 314 30.09 0.52 24.77
N ALA A 315 30.96 -0.27 25.38
CA ALA A 315 31.35 -1.58 24.87
C ALA A 315 30.16 -2.56 24.89
N THR A 316 30.13 -3.49 23.94
CA THR A 316 29.30 -4.70 24.01
C THR A 316 30.26 -5.90 23.97
N PRO A 317 30.13 -6.90 24.87
CA PRO A 317 31.22 -7.82 25.15
C PRO A 317 31.45 -8.88 24.07
N GLU A 318 32.73 -9.23 23.96
CA GLU A 318 33.33 -10.37 23.29
C GLU A 318 32.85 -11.67 23.97
N ASN A 319 32.40 -12.65 23.18
CA ASN A 319 32.03 -13.98 23.66
C ASN A 319 32.73 -15.02 22.76
N ASP A 320 33.96 -15.36 23.10
CA ASP A 320 34.62 -16.57 22.61
C ASP A 320 34.10 -17.76 23.42
N GLU A 321 33.43 -18.71 22.75
CA GLU A 321 33.20 -20.03 23.34
C GLU A 321 33.52 -21.14 22.33
N LYS A 322 34.67 -21.78 22.59
CA LYS A 322 35.18 -23.06 22.07
C LYS A 322 34.25 -23.85 21.13
N GLN A 323 34.72 -24.12 19.92
CA GLN A 323 34.49 -25.42 19.28
C GLN A 323 35.64 -26.36 19.61
N GLU A 324 35.35 -27.38 20.41
CA GLU A 324 36.24 -28.51 20.68
C GLU A 324 35.70 -29.69 19.89
N ALA A 325 36.54 -30.25 19.01
CA ALA A 325 36.18 -31.36 18.14
C ALA A 325 36.69 -32.67 18.72
N GLU A 326 35.80 -33.62 19.01
CA GLU A 326 36.18 -35.03 19.12
C GLU A 326 35.03 -35.98 18.72
N LYS A 327 35.35 -37.27 18.64
CA LYS A 327 34.89 -38.17 17.58
C LYS A 327 34.68 -39.60 18.10
N GLU A 328 33.48 -40.14 17.94
CA GLU A 328 33.15 -41.57 18.04
C GLU A 328 31.95 -41.80 17.10
N GLU A 329 31.95 -42.63 16.05
CA GLU A 329 32.55 -43.95 15.75
C GLU A 329 31.69 -45.14 16.24
N THR A 330 30.93 -45.70 15.29
CA THR A 330 30.35 -47.05 15.18
C THR A 330 29.96 -47.86 16.44
N ALA A 331 28.66 -48.14 16.57
CA ALA A 331 28.12 -49.51 16.66
C ALA A 331 26.68 -49.56 16.12
#